data_AF-A0A7W1S4F5-F1
#
_entry.id   AF-A0A7W1S4F5-F1
#
_cell.length_a   1.000
_cell.length_b   1.000
_cell.length_c   1.000
_cell.angle_alpha   90.00
_cell.angle_beta   90.00
_cell.angle_gamma   90.00
#
_symmetry.space_group_name_H-M   'P 1'
#
loop_
_entity.id
_entity.type
_entity.pdbx_description
1 polymer ?
#
loop_
_entity_poly.entity_id
_entity_poly.type
_entity_poly.pdbx_seq_one_letter_code
_entity_poly.pdbx_strand_id
1 'polypeptide(L)'
;MKKIPNPYSERMTLNLTPNQMRRLEEIRNVRSRVGNFVSKNDLVRDAVNYYLASQEDLPGSRRAIAKGIESKVDTLDAKVEALTTQFTDFVNSIRRRREGQ
;
A
#
# COMPACT_ATOMS: atom_id res chain seq x y z
N MET A 1 3.96 17.90 23.02
CA MET A 1 4.02 18.36 21.61
C MET A 1 2.60 18.59 21.11
N LYS A 2 2.20 19.83 20.77
CA LYS A 2 0.87 20.11 20.20
C LYS A 2 0.83 19.48 18.80
N LYS A 3 -0.02 18.48 18.58
CA LYS A 3 -0.24 17.91 17.24
C LYS A 3 -0.78 19.04 16.34
N ILE A 4 -0.02 19.41 15.32
CA ILE A 4 -0.44 20.38 14.31
C ILE A 4 -1.72 19.81 13.67
N PRO A 5 -2.85 20.54 13.68
CA PRO A 5 -4.07 20.07 13.04
C PRO A 5 -3.79 19.86 11.56
N ASN A 6 -4.08 18.66 11.05
CA ASN A 6 -3.92 18.36 9.63
C ASN A 6 -4.78 19.34 8.82
N PRO A 7 -4.20 20.15 7.90
CA PRO A 7 -4.92 21.18 7.15
C PRO A 7 -6.02 20.63 6.23
N TYR A 8 -6.10 19.31 6.05
CA TYR A 8 -7.12 18.63 5.24
C TYR A 8 -8.21 17.93 6.07
N SER A 9 -8.33 18.22 7.37
CA SER A 9 -9.41 17.62 8.17
C SER A 9 -10.70 18.42 8.03
N GLU A 10 -11.66 17.89 7.27
CA GLU A 10 -13.02 18.42 7.22
C GLU A 10 -13.84 17.93 8.43
N ARG A 11 -14.72 18.80 8.94
CA ARG A 11 -15.66 18.43 10.00
C ARG A 11 -16.88 17.81 9.36
N MET A 12 -17.15 16.55 9.70
CA MET A 12 -18.33 15.83 9.24
C MET A 12 -19.09 15.28 10.45
N THR A 13 -20.41 15.42 10.42
CA THR A 13 -21.31 14.77 11.38
C THR A 13 -21.79 13.47 10.76
N LEU A 14 -21.62 12.35 11.48
CA LEU A 14 -22.05 11.04 11.05
C LEU A 14 -23.10 10.50 12.01
N ASN A 15 -24.18 9.96 11.46
CA ASN A 15 -25.14 9.18 12.24
C ASN A 15 -24.67 7.73 12.29
N LEU A 16 -24.51 7.21 13.50
CA LEU A 16 -24.13 5.83 13.74
C LEU A 16 -25.29 5.08 14.40
N THR A 17 -25.50 3.84 13.99
CA THR A 17 -26.47 2.98 14.65
C THR A 17 -26.06 2.70 16.10
N PRO A 18 -26.99 2.36 17.01
CA PRO A 18 -26.66 2.03 18.40
C PRO A 18 -25.63 0.91 18.52
N ASN A 19 -25.71 -0.09 17.65
CA ASN A 19 -24.75 -1.20 17.60
C ASN A 19 -23.34 -0.76 17.17
N GLN A 20 -23.22 0.13 16.19
CA GLN A 20 -21.92 0.68 15.77
C GLN A 20 -21.29 1.51 16.90
N MET A 21 -22.08 2.34 17.58
CA MET A 21 -21.62 3.11 18.73
C MET A 21 -21.12 2.21 19.86
N ARG A 22 -21.87 1.16 20.21
CA ARG A 22 -21.48 0.19 21.23
C ARG A 22 -20.14 -0.47 20.89
N ARG A 23 -19.95 -0.92 19.64
CA ARG A 23 -18.69 -1.55 19.21
C ARG A 23 -17.50 -0.59 19.23
N LEU A 24 -17.70 0.67 18.83
CA LEU A 24 -16.64 1.68 18.92
C LEU A 24 -16.21 1.93 20.38
N GLU A 25 -17.17 1.91 21.31
CA GLU A 25 -16.86 2.03 22.74
C GLU A 25 -16.08 0.84 23.29
N GLU A 26 -16.47 -0.38 22.90
CA GLU A 26 -15.76 -1.61 23.28
C GLU A 26 -14.30 -1.57 22.80
N ILE A 27 -14.08 -1.23 21.53
CA ILE A 27 -12.73 -1.11 20.94
C ILE A 27 -11.93 -0.03 21.67
N ARG A 28 -12.53 1.13 21.93
CA ARG A 28 -11.88 2.21 22.67
C ARG A 28 -11.46 1.75 24.06
N ASN A 29 -12.33 1.04 24.77
CA ASN A 29 -12.06 0.56 26.12
C ASN A 29 -10.92 -0.47 26.13
N VAL A 30 -10.90 -1.39 25.16
CA VAL A 30 -9.79 -2.37 25.00
C VAL A 30 -8.47 -1.65 24.71
N ARG A 31 -8.45 -0.68 23.78
CA ARG A 31 -7.21 0.07 23.45
C ARG A 31 -6.73 0.92 24.63
N SER A 32 -7.65 1.52 25.39
CA SER A 32 -7.36 2.27 26.61
C SER A 32 -6.66 1.42 27.68
N ARG A 33 -7.08 0.15 27.83
CA ARG A 33 -6.43 -0.80 28.76
C ARG A 33 -4.97 -1.09 28.40
N VAL A 34 -4.60 -0.97 27.13
CA VAL A 34 -3.23 -1.15 26.64
C VAL A 34 -2.42 0.16 26.68
N GLY A 35 -3.00 1.24 27.21
CA GLY A 35 -2.36 2.57 27.29
C GLY A 35 -2.49 3.41 26.01
N ASN A 36 -3.21 2.92 24.99
CA ASN A 36 -3.46 3.65 23.76
C ASN A 36 -4.78 4.42 23.87
N PHE A 37 -4.69 5.70 24.23
CA PHE A 37 -5.83 6.60 24.28
C PHE A 37 -6.20 7.07 22.88
N VAL A 38 -7.28 6.51 22.34
CA VAL A 38 -7.78 6.78 20.98
C VAL A 38 -9.17 7.40 21.07
N SER A 39 -9.44 8.45 20.30
CA SER A 39 -10.79 9.04 20.23
C SER A 39 -11.71 8.20 19.34
N LYS A 40 -13.03 8.32 19.51
CA LYS A 40 -14.00 7.67 18.61
C LYS A 40 -13.80 8.10 17.15
N ASN A 41 -13.45 9.37 16.94
CA ASN A 41 -13.20 9.91 15.61
C ASN A 41 -11.97 9.25 14.96
N ASP A 42 -10.94 8.95 15.74
CA ASP A 42 -9.78 8.23 15.25
C ASP A 42 -10.13 6.79 14.88
N LEU A 43 -10.97 6.11 15.67
CA LEU A 43 -11.48 4.78 15.32
C LEU A 43 -12.32 4.78 14.04
N VAL A 44 -13.13 5.83 13.83
CA VAL A 44 -13.91 6.01 12.58
C VAL A 44 -12.97 6.24 11.40
N ARG A 45 -11.93 7.07 11.55
CA ARG A 45 -10.92 7.27 10.50
C ARG A 45 -10.20 5.97 10.17
N ASP A 46 -9.78 5.20 11.17
CA ASP A 46 -9.16 3.89 10.98
C ASP A 46 -10.09 2.98 10.18
N ALA A 47 -11.35 2.87 10.58
CA ALA A 47 -12.35 2.03 9.91
C ALA A 47 -12.59 2.44 8.45
N VAL A 48 -12.68 3.76 8.17
CA VAL A 48 -12.80 4.29 6.81
C VAL A 48 -11.54 3.96 6.00
N ASN A 49 -10.35 4.14 6.57
CA ASN A 49 -9.10 3.80 5.91
C ASN A 49 -9.03 2.30 5.58
N TYR A 50 -9.45 1.43 6.50
CA TYR A 50 -9.52 -0.01 6.25
C TYR A 50 -10.50 -0.35 5.13
N TYR A 51 -11.70 0.26 5.15
CA TYR A 51 -12.71 0.05 4.11
C TYR A 51 -12.20 0.49 2.74
N LEU A 52 -11.59 1.67 2.66
CA LEU A 52 -11.03 2.20 1.41
C LEU A 52 -9.83 1.38 0.94
N ALA A 53 -9.00 0.89 1.87
CA ALA A 53 -7.85 0.06 1.52
C ALA A 53 -8.26 -1.30 0.95
N SER A 54 -9.41 -1.84 1.37
CA SER A 54 -9.97 -3.11 0.90
C SER A 54 -10.80 -3.00 -0.38
N GLN A 55 -11.17 -1.79 -0.81
CA GLN A 55 -11.83 -1.62 -2.10
C GLN A 55 -10.84 -1.89 -3.24
N GLU A 56 -11.35 -2.36 -4.38
CA GLU A 56 -10.57 -2.34 -5.62
C GLU A 56 -10.14 -0.91 -5.92
N ASP A 57 -8.89 -0.77 -6.38
CA ASP A 57 -8.36 0.54 -6.72
C ASP A 57 -9.22 1.15 -7.83
N LEU A 58 -9.73 2.36 -7.60
CA LEU A 58 -10.47 3.08 -8.64
C LEU A 58 -9.58 3.20 -9.89
N PRO A 59 -10.09 2.90 -11.10
CA PRO A 59 -9.36 3.12 -12.34
C PRO A 59 -8.87 4.57 -12.42
N GLY A 60 -7.56 4.78 -12.59
CA GLY A 60 -6.94 6.11 -12.61
C GLY A 60 -6.60 6.70 -11.25
N SER A 61 -6.86 6.02 -10.12
CA SER A 61 -6.36 6.44 -8.82
C SER A 61 -4.83 6.36 -8.75
N ARG A 62 -4.20 7.19 -7.90
CA ARG A 62 -2.74 7.14 -7.67
C ARG A 62 -2.26 5.73 -7.29
N ARG A 63 -3.06 4.97 -6.55
CA ARG A 63 -2.73 3.60 -6.13
C ARG A 63 -2.81 2.61 -7.30
N ALA A 64 -3.86 2.68 -8.13
CA ALA A 64 -3.94 1.91 -9.38
C ALA A 64 -2.75 2.22 -10.32
N ILE A 65 -2.38 3.51 -10.43
CA ILE A 65 -1.24 3.95 -11.24
C ILE A 65 0.07 3.39 -10.65
N ALA A 66 0.28 3.50 -9.34
CA ALA A 66 1.48 2.98 -8.68
C ALA A 66 1.63 1.47 -8.89
N LYS A 67 0.56 0.69 -8.65
CA LYS A 67 0.56 -0.76 -8.89
C LYS A 67 0.80 -1.11 -10.36
N GLY A 68 0.24 -0.32 -11.28
CA GLY A 68 0.49 -0.45 -12.71
C GLY A 68 1.92 -0.10 -13.12
N ILE A 69 2.58 0.84 -12.43
CA ILE A 69 3.99 1.18 -12.62
C ILE A 69 4.87 0.07 -12.07
N GLU A 70 4.61 -0.41 -10.84
CA GLU A 70 5.33 -1.52 -10.21
C GLU A 70 5.34 -2.75 -11.12
N SER A 71 4.17 -3.19 -11.60
CA SER A 71 4.08 -4.32 -12.53
C SER A 71 4.85 -4.10 -13.85
N LYS A 72 4.89 -2.86 -14.36
CA LYS A 72 5.68 -2.52 -15.56
C LYS A 72 7.18 -2.54 -15.27
N VAL A 73 7.61 -2.13 -14.08
CA VAL A 73 9.01 -2.21 -13.64
C VAL A 73 9.43 -3.67 -13.50
N ASP A 74 8.63 -4.50 -12.84
CA ASP A 74 8.90 -5.94 -12.72
C ASP A 74 9.05 -6.61 -14.10
N THR A 75 8.19 -6.22 -15.05
CA THR A 75 8.27 -6.70 -16.44
C THR A 75 9.54 -6.21 -17.15
N LEU A 76 9.97 -5.00 -16.86
CA LEU A 76 11.20 -4.43 -17.41
C LEU A 76 12.42 -5.17 -16.86
N ASP A 77 12.47 -5.40 -15.56
CA ASP A 77 13.57 -6.10 -14.88
C ASP A 77 13.74 -7.51 -15.42
N ALA A 78 12.64 -8.26 -15.59
CA ALA A 78 12.67 -9.59 -16.20
C ALA A 78 13.23 -9.57 -17.64
N LYS A 79 12.91 -8.54 -18.42
CA LYS A 79 13.46 -8.38 -19.79
C LYS A 79 14.94 -8.04 -19.79
N VAL A 80 15.38 -7.20 -18.86
CA VAL A 80 16.79 -6.84 -18.69
C VAL A 80 17.60 -8.06 -18.29
N GLU A 81 17.09 -8.88 -17.38
CA GLU A 81 17.72 -10.13 -16.97
C GLU A 81 17.83 -11.13 -18.15
N ALA A 82 16.77 -11.28 -18.93
CA ALA A 82 16.77 -12.13 -20.13
C ALA A 82 17.80 -11.64 -21.17
N LEU A 83 17.86 -10.33 -21.44
CA LEU A 83 18.85 -9.75 -22.35
C LEU A 83 20.28 -9.94 -21.84
N THR A 84 20.49 -9.78 -20.54
CA THR A 84 21.81 -9.99 -19.89
C THR A 84 22.27 -11.43 -20.04
N THR A 85 21.35 -12.38 -19.86
CA THR A 85 21.62 -13.81 -20.06
C THR A 85 21.98 -14.10 -21.52
N GLN A 86 21.17 -13.64 -22.47
CA GLN A 86 21.44 -13.82 -23.91
C GLN A 86 22.78 -13.21 -24.34
N PHE A 87 23.12 -12.02 -23.81
CA PHE A 87 24.40 -11.38 -24.09
C PHE A 87 25.57 -12.19 -23.52
N THR A 88 25.44 -12.71 -22.31
CA THR A 88 26.46 -13.55 -21.67
C THR A 88 26.70 -14.83 -22.48
N ASP A 89 25.63 -15.49 -22.92
CA ASP A 89 25.70 -16.68 -23.77
C ASP A 89 26.34 -16.37 -25.12
N PHE A 90 26.00 -15.23 -25.72
CA PHE A 90 26.60 -14.78 -26.96
C PHE A 90 28.11 -14.54 -26.82
N VAL A 91 28.53 -13.82 -25.78
CA VAL A 91 29.95 -13.57 -25.48
C VAL A 91 30.70 -14.88 -25.27
N ASN A 92 30.12 -15.80 -24.49
CA ASN A 92 30.69 -17.13 -24.26
C ASN A 92 30.81 -17.93 -25.57
N SER A 93 29.82 -17.83 -26.46
CA SER A 93 29.86 -18.49 -27.78
C SER A 93 30.98 -17.97 -28.67
N ILE A 94 31.22 -16.65 -28.69
CA ILE A 94 32.32 -16.03 -29.45
C ILE A 94 33.66 -16.45 -28.85
N ARG A 95 33.77 -16.43 -27.52
CA ARG A 95 34.99 -16.82 -26.82
C ARG A 95 35.38 -18.26 -27.15
N ARG A 96 34.43 -19.21 -27.07
CA ARG A 96 34.66 -20.61 -27.46
C ARG A 96 35.15 -20.74 -28.91
N ARG A 97 34.52 -20.04 -29.87
CA ARG A 97 34.97 -20.02 -31.27
C ARG A 97 36.40 -19.50 -31.45
N ARG A 98 36.85 -18.54 -30.64
CA ARG A 98 38.21 -18.00 -30.71
C ARG A 98 39.25 -18.91 -30.05
N GLU A 99 38.86 -19.66 -29.03
CA GLU A 99 39.74 -20.59 -28.30
C GLU A 99 39.96 -21.92 -29.06
N GLY A 100 39.38 -22.09 -30.24
CA GLY A 100 39.67 -23.23 -31.13
C GLY A 100 39.03 -24.55 -30.72
N GLN A 101 37.96 -24.49 -29.92
CA GLN A 101 37.03 -25.61 -29.69
C GLN A 101 35.82 -25.53 -30.62
#